data_AF-A0A0S6WYU6-F1
#
_entry.id   AF-A0A0S6WYU6-F1
#
_cell.length_a   1.000
_cell.length_b   1.000
_cell.length_c   1.000
_cell.angle_alpha   90.00
_cell.angle_beta   90.00
_cell.angle_gamma   90.00
#
_symmetry.space_group_name_H-M   'P 1'
#
loop_
_entity.id
_entity.type
_entity.pdbx_description
1 polymer ?
#
loop_
_entity_poly.entity_id
_entity_poly.type
_entity_poly.pdbx_seq_one_letter_code
_entity_poly.pdbx_strand_id
1 'polypeptide(L)'
;MFTRKNAAFSALSLGLLALAGCQQSAEPEAQGSASAPAEALGPDAKPGTSAKAGRMILPVVADRPAAVYFTFTNASDEPVALAAIHIAGADSAEMHKTEGGQMRAVERVAVDAGKSVEFAPGGLHVMAFDLDDSLKSGGTTEMTITFKGGDKLSMPLVIEKMGAGMHADAGMDHDAMDHDAMGGMEH
;
A
#
# COMPACT_ATOMS: atom_id res chain seq x y z
N MET A 1 -38.70 -34.07 -50.89
CA MET A 1 -38.61 -35.50 -50.52
C MET A 1 -37.74 -36.22 -51.52
N PHE A 2 -36.47 -36.53 -51.18
CA PHE A 2 -35.56 -37.49 -51.86
C PHE A 2 -34.44 -37.79 -50.84
N THR A 3 -34.45 -38.92 -50.11
CA THR A 3 -33.95 -40.26 -50.47
C THR A 3 -32.47 -40.49 -50.10
N ARG A 4 -32.29 -41.19 -48.97
CA ARG A 4 -31.43 -42.36 -48.67
C ARG A 4 -29.95 -42.42 -49.11
N LYS A 5 -29.10 -42.60 -48.06
CA LYS A 5 -28.10 -43.68 -47.78
C LYS A 5 -26.91 -43.89 -48.75
N ASN A 6 -25.68 -43.92 -48.19
CA ASN A 6 -24.74 -45.06 -48.21
C ASN A 6 -23.34 -44.68 -47.66
N ALA A 7 -22.84 -45.39 -46.65
CA ALA A 7 -21.78 -46.43 -46.69
C ALA A 7 -20.37 -45.84 -46.50
N ALA A 8 -19.81 -45.90 -45.30
CA ALA A 8 -18.98 -47.00 -44.78
C ALA A 8 -17.58 -47.06 -45.43
N PHE A 9 -16.56 -46.61 -44.70
CA PHE A 9 -15.21 -47.16 -44.82
C PHE A 9 -14.58 -47.25 -43.42
N SER A 10 -14.22 -48.48 -43.08
CA SER A 10 -13.59 -48.93 -41.85
C SER A 10 -12.10 -49.15 -42.12
N ALA A 11 -11.23 -48.70 -41.22
CA ALA A 11 -9.85 -49.18 -40.94
C ALA A 11 -9.20 -48.08 -40.08
N LEU A 12 -8.99 -48.21 -38.77
CA LEU A 12 -8.10 -49.13 -38.04
C LEU A 12 -6.68 -49.23 -38.62
N SER A 13 -5.80 -48.31 -38.20
CA SER A 13 -4.37 -48.59 -38.13
C SER A 13 -3.67 -47.68 -37.10
N LEU A 14 -2.91 -48.36 -36.24
CA LEU A 14 -2.02 -47.92 -35.17
C LEU A 14 -0.80 -47.12 -35.66
N GLY A 15 -0.27 -46.28 -34.76
CA GLY A 15 1.11 -45.79 -34.77
C GLY A 15 1.23 -44.34 -35.26
N LEU A 16 2.03 -43.46 -34.68
CA LEU A 16 3.28 -43.66 -33.95
C LEU A 16 3.49 -42.46 -33.01
N LEU A 17 4.03 -42.72 -31.82
CA LEU A 17 4.44 -41.75 -30.81
C LEU A 17 5.69 -41.00 -31.32
N ALA A 18 5.58 -39.71 -31.59
CA ALA A 18 6.72 -38.83 -31.87
C ALA A 18 6.65 -37.61 -30.94
N LEU A 19 7.10 -37.78 -29.70
CA LEU A 19 7.31 -36.69 -28.75
C LEU A 19 8.71 -36.11 -28.95
N ALA A 20 8.88 -35.32 -30.00
CA ALA A 20 10.02 -34.42 -30.17
C ALA A 20 9.58 -33.01 -29.75
N GLY A 21 9.39 -32.82 -28.44
CA GLY A 21 9.16 -31.52 -27.84
C GLY A 21 10.46 -30.97 -27.27
N CYS A 22 11.21 -30.21 -28.08
CA CYS A 22 12.24 -29.31 -27.58
C CYS A 22 11.58 -28.07 -27.01
N GLN A 23 11.46 -27.94 -25.69
CA GLN A 23 11.65 -26.65 -25.03
C GLN A 23 11.78 -26.84 -23.51
N GLN A 24 13.04 -26.82 -23.06
CA GLN A 24 13.49 -26.18 -21.83
C GLN A 24 12.42 -26.10 -20.72
N SER A 25 12.31 -27.16 -19.91
CA SER A 25 11.87 -26.99 -18.54
C SER A 25 12.96 -26.19 -17.82
N ALA A 26 12.81 -24.87 -17.81
CA ALA A 26 13.37 -24.05 -16.77
C ALA A 26 12.44 -24.20 -15.56
N GLU A 27 12.85 -25.03 -14.61
CA GLU A 27 12.44 -24.86 -13.22
C GLU A 27 12.79 -23.42 -12.81
N PRO A 28 11.86 -22.64 -12.24
CA PRO A 28 12.23 -21.47 -11.48
C PRO A 28 12.59 -21.96 -10.07
N GLU A 29 13.73 -22.63 -9.94
CA GLU A 29 14.50 -22.48 -8.72
C GLU A 29 15.26 -21.17 -8.86
N ALA A 30 14.69 -20.11 -8.26
CA ALA A 30 15.37 -19.32 -7.25
C ALA A 30 14.85 -17.87 -7.21
N GLN A 31 15.00 -17.30 -6.01
CA GLN A 31 15.29 -15.88 -5.75
C GLN A 31 14.11 -14.96 -5.46
N GLY A 32 13.83 -14.86 -4.17
CA GLY A 32 13.90 -13.57 -3.50
C GLY A 32 12.58 -12.83 -3.37
N SER A 33 12.35 -12.35 -2.14
CA SER A 33 11.56 -11.16 -1.88
C SER A 33 11.88 -10.08 -2.89
N ALA A 34 11.03 -9.95 -3.90
CA ALA A 34 10.77 -8.70 -4.56
C ALA A 34 9.33 -8.39 -4.23
N SER A 35 9.13 -7.46 -3.29
CA SER A 35 7.90 -6.70 -3.18
C SER A 35 7.53 -6.25 -4.59
N ALA A 36 6.55 -6.91 -5.19
CA ALA A 36 5.85 -6.31 -6.31
C ALA A 36 5.30 -4.98 -5.75
N PRO A 37 5.68 -3.81 -6.30
CA PRO A 37 4.93 -2.62 -6.00
C PRO A 37 3.52 -2.95 -6.48
N ALA A 38 2.57 -3.04 -5.57
CA ALA A 38 1.19 -3.16 -5.95
C ALA A 38 0.83 -1.92 -6.75
N GLU A 39 0.92 -2.03 -8.07
CA GLU A 39 0.50 -0.98 -8.98
C GLU A 39 -1.02 -0.98 -8.94
N ALA A 40 -1.54 0.05 -8.29
CA ALA A 40 -2.95 0.37 -8.21
C ALA A 40 -3.52 0.55 -9.62
N LEU A 41 -4.28 -0.43 -10.10
CA LEU A 41 -5.02 -0.38 -11.36
C LEU A 41 -6.50 -0.60 -11.04
N GLY A 42 -7.15 0.41 -10.48
CA GLY A 42 -8.60 0.45 -10.47
C GLY A 42 -9.13 0.75 -11.89
N PRO A 43 -10.21 0.10 -12.35
CA PRO A 43 -10.82 0.40 -13.65
C PRO A 43 -11.37 1.84 -13.77
N ASP A 44 -11.41 2.58 -12.66
CA ASP A 44 -11.92 3.95 -12.53
C ASP A 44 -10.82 4.99 -12.20
N ALA A 45 -9.55 4.61 -12.30
CA ALA A 45 -8.44 5.52 -12.03
C ALA A 45 -8.21 6.47 -13.20
N LYS A 46 -8.02 7.77 -12.92
CA LYS A 46 -7.66 8.75 -13.95
C LYS A 46 -6.36 8.28 -14.64
N PRO A 47 -6.32 8.19 -15.99
CA PRO A 47 -5.15 7.69 -16.70
C PRO A 47 -3.92 8.55 -16.38
N GLY A 48 -2.79 7.88 -16.13
CA GLY A 48 -1.54 8.53 -15.71
C GLY A 48 -1.43 8.79 -14.20
N THR A 49 -2.41 8.42 -13.38
CA THR A 49 -2.27 8.48 -11.92
C THR A 49 -1.88 7.12 -11.34
N SER A 50 -0.99 7.12 -10.35
CA SER A 50 -0.60 5.89 -9.64
C SER A 50 -0.27 6.19 -8.18
N ALA A 51 -0.47 5.20 -7.32
CA ALA A 51 -0.09 5.25 -5.91
C ALA A 51 0.72 4.00 -5.57
N LYS A 52 1.79 4.16 -4.78
CA LYS A 52 2.75 3.11 -4.45
C LYS A 52 3.20 3.23 -2.98
N ALA A 53 3.86 2.18 -2.49
CA ALA A 53 4.45 2.12 -1.14
C ALA A 53 3.43 2.41 -0.01
N GLY A 54 2.22 1.89 -0.16
CA GLY A 54 1.15 2.07 0.82
C GLY A 54 1.38 1.25 2.07
N ARG A 55 1.44 1.95 3.20
CA ARG A 55 1.60 1.35 4.53
C ARG A 55 0.68 2.04 5.53
N MET A 56 0.08 1.24 6.40
CA MET A 56 -0.77 1.67 7.49
C MET A 56 -0.07 1.33 8.81
N ILE A 57 0.22 2.35 9.61
CA ILE A 57 0.86 2.18 10.90
C ILE A 57 -0.23 2.18 11.98
N LEU A 58 -0.44 1.01 12.59
CA LEU A 58 -1.38 0.84 13.68
C LEU A 58 -0.89 1.58 14.94
N PRO A 59 -1.80 2.21 15.68
CA PRO A 59 -1.46 2.86 16.94
C PRO A 59 -1.05 1.83 18.00
N VAL A 60 -0.24 2.27 18.96
CA VAL A 60 0.12 1.45 20.14
C VAL A 60 -1.05 1.34 21.11
N VAL A 61 -1.87 2.40 21.19
CA VAL A 61 -3.03 2.49 22.07
C VAL A 61 -4.28 2.27 21.22
N ALA A 62 -5.16 1.37 21.65
CA ALA A 62 -6.48 1.22 21.08
C ALA A 62 -7.25 2.57 21.10
N ASP A 63 -8.25 2.75 20.24
CA ASP A 63 -9.00 4.02 20.08
C ASP A 63 -8.20 5.23 19.53
N ARG A 64 -6.93 5.04 19.15
CA ARG A 64 -6.17 6.09 18.46
C ARG A 64 -6.27 5.90 16.95
N PRO A 65 -6.22 6.99 16.16
CA PRO A 65 -6.18 6.86 14.72
C PRO A 65 -4.87 6.21 14.27
N ALA A 66 -4.94 5.35 13.25
CA ALA A 66 -3.77 4.86 12.54
C ALA A 66 -3.28 5.90 11.53
N ALA A 67 -1.97 5.93 11.30
CA ALA A 67 -1.39 6.80 10.27
C ALA A 67 -1.12 5.99 9.00
N VAL A 68 -1.56 6.50 7.85
CA VAL A 68 -1.29 5.89 6.53
C VAL A 68 -0.35 6.79 5.74
N TYR A 69 0.63 6.13 5.13
CA TYR A 69 1.70 6.72 4.33
C TYR A 69 1.76 6.02 2.98
N PHE A 70 1.95 6.80 1.92
CA PHE A 70 2.05 6.32 0.54
C PHE A 70 2.65 7.42 -0.33
N THR A 71 3.09 7.05 -1.53
CA THR A 71 3.52 8.02 -2.54
C THR A 71 2.50 8.03 -3.66
N PHE A 72 1.97 9.20 -3.97
CA PHE A 72 1.09 9.40 -5.10
C PHE A 72 1.82 10.12 -6.23
N THR A 73 1.68 9.63 -7.45
CA THR A 73 2.29 10.20 -8.65
C THR A 73 1.23 10.52 -9.68
N ASN A 74 1.20 11.78 -10.10
CA ASN A 74 0.44 12.24 -11.24
C ASN A 74 1.37 12.35 -12.46
N ALA A 75 1.41 11.29 -13.27
CA ALA A 75 2.12 11.27 -14.55
C ALA A 75 1.23 11.72 -15.73
N SER A 76 0.02 12.23 -15.46
CA SER A 76 -0.85 12.81 -16.48
C SER A 76 -0.46 14.25 -16.81
N ASP A 77 -0.94 14.75 -17.94
CA ASP A 77 -0.74 16.13 -18.41
C ASP A 77 -1.69 17.15 -17.74
N GLU A 78 -2.55 16.71 -16.82
CA GLU A 78 -3.51 17.57 -16.12
C GLU A 78 -3.27 17.57 -14.60
N PRO A 79 -3.50 18.70 -13.89
CA PRO A 79 -3.46 18.72 -12.44
C PRO A 79 -4.60 17.86 -11.86
N VAL A 80 -4.30 17.10 -10.81
CA VAL A 80 -5.28 16.28 -10.09
C VAL A 80 -5.39 16.76 -8.65
N ALA A 81 -6.55 16.56 -8.04
CA ALA A 81 -6.76 16.87 -6.64
C ALA A 81 -7.34 15.65 -5.92
N LEU A 82 -6.63 15.16 -4.91
CA LEU A 82 -7.14 14.15 -3.99
C LEU A 82 -8.15 14.85 -3.09
N ALA A 83 -9.37 14.31 -3.02
CA ALA A 83 -10.49 14.93 -2.31
C ALA A 83 -10.94 14.12 -1.09
N ALA A 84 -10.83 12.80 -1.14
CA ALA A 84 -11.13 11.93 -0.01
C ALA A 84 -10.30 10.66 -0.09
N ILE A 85 -10.12 10.02 1.06
CA ILE A 85 -9.47 8.72 1.17
C ILE A 85 -10.40 7.83 1.99
N HIS A 86 -10.53 6.58 1.57
CA HIS A 86 -11.27 5.55 2.28
C HIS A 86 -10.35 4.36 2.48
N ILE A 87 -10.44 3.71 3.64
CA ILE A 87 -9.63 2.53 3.98
C ILE A 87 -10.60 1.45 4.46
N ALA A 88 -10.53 0.27 3.86
CA ALA A 88 -11.33 -0.86 4.29
C ALA A 88 -10.97 -1.23 5.73
N GLY A 89 -11.97 -1.31 6.60
CA GLY A 89 -11.77 -1.55 8.03
C GLY A 89 -11.49 -0.30 8.87
N ALA A 90 -11.64 0.90 8.31
CA ALA A 90 -11.73 2.15 9.09
C ALA A 90 -13.08 2.82 8.79
N ASP A 91 -13.72 3.40 9.82
CA ASP A 91 -14.98 4.12 9.63
C ASP A 91 -14.76 5.40 8.80
N SER A 92 -13.73 6.15 9.16
CA SER A 92 -13.43 7.46 8.59
C SER A 92 -11.94 7.65 8.37
N ALA A 93 -11.56 8.40 7.33
CA ALA A 93 -10.16 8.74 7.08
C ALA A 93 -10.01 10.20 6.64
N GLU A 94 -9.06 10.90 7.25
CA GLU A 94 -8.83 12.33 7.05
C GLU A 94 -7.38 12.58 6.62
N MET A 95 -7.19 13.47 5.63
CA MET A 95 -5.85 13.91 5.22
C MET A 95 -5.36 15.03 6.12
N HIS A 96 -4.14 14.92 6.63
CA HIS A 96 -3.53 15.89 7.54
C HIS A 96 -2.13 16.27 7.05
N LYS A 97 -1.69 17.48 7.42
CA LYS A 97 -0.34 17.98 7.19
C LYS A 97 0.27 18.43 8.50
N THR A 98 1.46 17.97 8.79
CA THR A 98 2.26 18.45 9.92
C THR A 98 3.12 19.62 9.46
N GLU A 99 2.95 20.79 10.07
CA GLU A 99 3.81 21.96 9.86
C GLU A 99 4.12 22.62 11.20
N GLY A 100 5.41 22.87 11.49
CA GLY A 100 5.83 23.48 12.75
C GLY A 100 5.47 22.68 14.00
N GLY A 101 5.36 21.34 13.89
CA GLY A 101 4.93 20.47 14.97
C GLY A 101 3.42 20.43 15.21
N GLN A 102 2.62 21.12 14.38
CA GLN A 102 1.17 21.11 14.48
C GLN A 102 0.57 20.32 13.31
N MET A 103 -0.37 19.42 13.61
CA MET A 103 -1.17 18.72 12.60
C MET A 103 -2.37 19.58 12.21
N ARG A 104 -2.59 19.78 10.92
CA ARG A 104 -3.77 20.45 10.37
C ARG A 104 -4.47 19.54 9.38
N ALA A 105 -5.79 19.43 9.50
CA ALA A 105 -6.61 18.76 8.50
C ALA A 105 -6.53 19.50 7.16
N VAL A 106 -6.51 18.73 6.08
CA VAL A 106 -6.43 19.20 4.70
C VAL A 106 -7.57 18.56 3.93
N GLU A 107 -8.52 19.37 3.45
CA GLU A 107 -9.64 18.84 2.68
C GLU A 107 -9.22 18.30 1.31
N ARG A 108 -8.20 18.90 0.70
CA ARG A 108 -7.77 18.55 -0.66
C ARG A 108 -6.27 18.70 -0.82
N VAL A 109 -5.65 17.74 -1.50
CA VAL A 109 -4.25 17.80 -1.89
C VAL A 109 -4.18 17.92 -3.41
N ALA A 110 -3.77 19.09 -3.90
CA ALA A 110 -3.55 19.32 -5.32
C ALA A 110 -2.15 18.81 -5.71
N VAL A 111 -2.08 18.12 -6.85
CA VAL A 111 -0.86 17.56 -7.43
C VAL A 111 -0.82 17.96 -8.89
N ASP A 112 0.14 18.82 -9.25
CA ASP A 112 0.30 19.27 -10.63
C ASP A 112 0.65 18.11 -11.58
N ALA A 113 0.47 18.35 -12.86
CA ALA A 113 0.87 17.43 -13.92
C ALA A 113 2.38 17.09 -13.82
N GLY A 114 2.70 15.81 -13.99
CA GLY A 114 4.07 15.30 -13.88
C GLY A 114 4.70 15.40 -12.49
N LYS A 115 3.92 15.63 -11.43
CA LYS A 115 4.42 15.73 -10.05
C LYS A 115 4.01 14.52 -9.21
N SER A 116 4.79 14.31 -8.15
CA SER A 116 4.51 13.34 -7.11
C SER A 116 4.38 14.05 -5.77
N VAL A 117 3.53 13.50 -4.91
CA VAL A 117 3.37 13.92 -3.52
C VAL A 117 3.61 12.71 -2.62
N GLU A 118 4.41 12.92 -1.59
CA GLU A 118 4.73 11.90 -0.60
C GLU A 118 3.95 12.15 0.68
N PHE A 119 3.22 11.12 1.13
CA PHE A 119 2.63 11.08 2.45
C PHE A 119 3.61 10.34 3.36
N ALA A 120 4.34 11.10 4.19
CA ALA A 120 5.41 10.63 5.06
C ALA A 120 5.32 11.26 6.47
N PRO A 121 5.93 10.62 7.48
CA PRO A 121 6.00 11.18 8.83
C PRO A 121 6.58 12.60 8.85
N GLY A 122 5.93 13.51 9.56
CA GLY A 122 6.36 14.92 9.63
C GLY A 122 5.91 15.80 8.46
N GLY A 123 5.23 15.24 7.46
CA GLY A 123 4.64 15.98 6.33
C GLY A 123 3.15 15.68 6.17
N LEU A 124 2.74 15.36 4.94
CA LEU A 124 1.38 14.89 4.64
C LEU A 124 1.20 13.45 5.16
N HIS A 125 0.05 13.16 5.75
CA HIS A 125 -0.29 11.84 6.25
C HIS A 125 -1.81 11.70 6.30
N VAL A 126 -2.29 10.46 6.33
CA VAL A 126 -3.72 10.20 6.47
C VAL A 126 -3.96 9.58 7.84
N MET A 127 -4.96 10.07 8.56
CA MET A 127 -5.41 9.47 9.80
C MET A 127 -6.67 8.66 9.55
N ALA A 128 -6.62 7.38 9.90
CA ALA A 128 -7.75 6.46 9.85
C ALA A 128 -8.32 6.30 11.26
N PHE A 129 -9.59 6.61 11.44
CA PHE A 129 -10.33 6.58 12.70
C PHE A 129 -11.21 5.33 12.79
N ASP A 130 -11.55 4.95 14.02
CA ASP A 130 -12.43 3.81 14.35
C ASP A 130 -12.08 2.57 13.52
N LEU A 131 -10.93 2.00 13.87
CA LEU A 131 -10.34 0.84 13.20
C LEU A 131 -11.03 -0.45 13.66
N ASP A 132 -11.37 -1.31 12.70
CA ASP A 132 -11.93 -2.63 12.94
C ASP A 132 -10.86 -3.60 13.49
N ASP A 133 -11.25 -4.50 14.39
CA ASP A 133 -10.39 -5.52 15.01
C ASP A 133 -9.76 -6.51 13.99
N SER A 134 -10.26 -6.54 12.76
CA SER A 134 -9.65 -7.31 11.66
C SER A 134 -8.32 -6.73 11.17
N LEU A 135 -8.06 -5.44 11.41
CA LEU A 135 -6.81 -4.78 11.00
C LEU A 135 -5.67 -5.14 11.95
N LYS A 136 -4.88 -6.16 11.55
CA LYS A 136 -3.77 -6.69 12.35
C LYS A 136 -2.43 -6.47 11.65
N SER A 137 -1.39 -6.24 12.45
CA SER A 137 -0.02 -6.09 11.97
C SER A 137 0.43 -7.30 11.14
N GLY A 138 1.11 -7.06 10.03
CA GLY A 138 1.51 -8.07 9.05
C GLY A 138 0.41 -8.45 8.06
N GLY A 139 -0.81 -7.91 8.22
CA GLY A 139 -1.89 -8.04 7.27
C GLY A 139 -1.82 -7.01 6.14
N THR A 140 -2.80 -7.08 5.25
CA THR A 140 -3.03 -6.10 4.19
C THR A 140 -4.47 -5.62 4.22
N THR A 141 -4.69 -4.34 3.91
CA THR A 141 -6.02 -3.76 3.69
C THR A 141 -6.06 -3.04 2.34
N GLU A 142 -7.24 -2.61 1.89
CA GLU A 142 -7.41 -1.82 0.67
C GLU A 142 -7.70 -0.36 1.01
N MET A 143 -7.00 0.55 0.33
CA MET A 143 -7.26 1.99 0.36
C MET A 143 -7.79 2.44 -0.99
N THR A 144 -8.83 3.27 -0.95
CA THR A 144 -9.38 3.93 -2.13
C THR A 144 -9.22 5.45 -2.02
N ILE A 145 -8.51 6.04 -2.96
CA ILE A 145 -8.35 7.49 -3.11
C ILE A 145 -9.43 7.98 -4.06
N THR A 146 -10.23 8.97 -3.62
CA THR A 146 -11.23 9.63 -4.46
C THR A 146 -10.70 11.00 -4.89
N PHE A 147 -10.71 11.25 -6.20
CA PHE A 147 -10.30 12.54 -6.75
C PHE A 147 -11.48 13.52 -6.80
N LYS A 148 -11.18 14.81 -6.91
CA LYS A 148 -12.20 15.86 -7.08
C LYS A 148 -13.11 15.62 -8.30
N GLY A 149 -12.60 14.92 -9.33
CA GLY A 149 -13.36 14.55 -10.53
C GLY A 149 -14.37 13.41 -10.32
N GLY A 150 -14.33 12.73 -9.16
CA GLY A 150 -15.11 11.53 -8.88
C GLY A 150 -14.41 10.22 -9.24
N ASP A 151 -13.29 10.28 -9.96
CA ASP A 151 -12.41 9.14 -10.24
C ASP A 151 -11.93 8.49 -8.94
N LYS A 152 -11.64 7.19 -8.99
CA LYS A 152 -11.21 6.41 -7.81
C LYS A 152 -10.00 5.56 -8.13
N LEU A 153 -9.02 5.58 -7.24
CA LEU A 153 -7.82 4.75 -7.32
C LEU A 153 -7.72 3.87 -6.08
N SER A 154 -7.87 2.56 -6.26
CA SER A 154 -7.74 1.57 -5.20
C SER A 154 -6.35 0.96 -5.19
N MET A 155 -5.74 0.86 -4.01
CA MET A 155 -4.42 0.28 -3.80
C MET A 155 -4.37 -0.51 -2.48
N PRO A 156 -3.58 -1.59 -2.39
CA PRO A 156 -3.40 -2.28 -1.13
C PRO A 156 -2.44 -1.51 -0.21
N LEU A 157 -2.72 -1.53 1.08
CA LEU A 157 -1.87 -1.05 2.16
C LEU A 157 -1.34 -2.24 2.97
N VAL A 158 -0.05 -2.21 3.30
CA VAL A 158 0.55 -3.15 4.25
C VAL A 158 0.37 -2.61 5.66
N ILE A 159 -0.15 -3.44 6.57
CA ILE A 159 -0.41 -3.05 7.95
C ILE A 159 0.83 -3.33 8.80
N GLU A 160 1.41 -2.29 9.39
CA GLU A 160 2.59 -2.35 10.25
C GLU A 160 2.24 -1.85 11.66
N LYS A 161 2.99 -2.31 12.66
CA LYS A 161 2.90 -1.78 14.03
C LYS A 161 3.79 -0.55 14.19
N MET A 162 3.34 0.44 14.96
CA MET A 162 4.22 1.52 15.47
C MET A 162 5.51 0.91 16.04
N GLY A 163 6.67 1.36 15.53
CA GLY A 163 8.00 0.87 15.93
C GLY A 163 8.66 -0.13 14.97
N ALA A 164 8.03 -0.51 13.85
CA ALA A 164 8.68 -1.34 12.82
C ALA A 164 9.67 -0.57 11.92
N GLY A 165 9.71 0.77 12.01
CA GLY A 165 10.53 1.63 11.15
C GLY A 165 11.52 2.56 11.86
N MET A 166 11.85 2.33 13.13
CA MET A 166 12.74 3.23 13.91
C MET A 166 13.97 2.54 14.52
N HIS A 167 14.40 1.40 13.99
CA HIS A 167 15.71 0.84 14.34
C HIS A 167 16.72 1.11 13.23
N ALA A 168 17.32 2.31 13.26
CA ALA A 168 18.75 2.55 13.03
C ALA A 168 18.99 4.06 12.84
N ASP A 169 18.99 4.82 13.93
CA ASP A 169 19.99 5.87 14.24
C ASP A 169 19.42 6.78 15.35
N ALA A 170 19.62 6.33 16.59
CA ALA A 170 19.61 7.18 17.77
C ALA A 170 20.26 6.35 18.88
N GLY A 171 21.59 6.27 18.84
CA GLY A 171 22.35 6.12 20.07
C GLY A 171 22.02 7.34 20.93
N MET A 172 21.08 7.17 21.86
CA MET A 172 20.80 8.13 22.91
C MET A 172 21.02 7.38 24.22
N ASP A 173 22.29 7.34 24.62
CA ASP A 173 22.71 6.95 25.96
C ASP A 173 21.96 7.85 26.96
N HIS A 174 21.03 7.26 27.70
CA HIS A 174 20.35 7.89 28.83
C HIS A 174 20.72 7.14 30.11
N ASP A 175 22.02 7.10 30.42
CA ASP A 175 22.51 6.65 31.72
C ASP A 175 23.74 7.46 32.11
N ALA A 176 23.51 8.52 32.90
CA ALA A 176 24.39 9.12 33.90
C ALA A 176 24.14 10.65 34.01
N MET A 177 23.01 11.04 34.62
CA MET A 177 22.99 12.26 35.43
C MET A 177 23.04 11.82 36.89
N ASP A 178 24.26 11.71 37.40
CA ASP A 178 24.55 11.58 38.82
C ASP A 178 24.18 12.92 39.48
N HIS A 179 23.08 12.92 40.25
CA HIS A 179 22.60 14.07 41.01
C HIS A 179 22.52 13.68 42.48
N ASP A 180 23.66 13.48 43.14
CA ASP A 180 23.72 13.51 44.61
C ASP A 180 24.98 14.22 45.10
N ALA A 181 24.98 15.54 44.92
CA ALA A 181 25.81 16.46 45.68
C ALA A 181 24.90 17.44 46.41
N MET A 182 24.57 17.17 47.68
CA MET A 182 24.37 18.16 48.75
C MET A 182 23.96 17.45 50.06
N GLY A 183 24.85 17.40 51.05
CA GLY A 183 24.52 16.87 52.37
C GLY A 183 25.59 17.05 53.44
N GLY A 184 26.30 18.18 53.44
CA GLY A 184 27.17 18.55 54.56
C GLY A 184 26.44 19.49 55.51
N MET A 185 26.07 19.00 56.69
CA MET A 185 25.92 19.77 57.94
C MET A 185 25.60 18.82 59.09
N GLU A 186 26.63 18.35 59.80
CA GLU A 186 26.50 17.74 61.12
C GLU A 186 27.10 18.69 62.16
N HIS A 187 26.42 18.79 63.31
CA HIS A 187 26.71 19.62 64.48
C HIS A 187 27.58 18.87 65.51
#